data_AF-A0A951P8Q4-F1
#
_entry.id   AF-A0A951P8Q4-F1
#
_cell.length_a   1.000
_cell.length_b   1.000
_cell.length_c   1.000
_cell.angle_alpha   90.00
_cell.angle_beta   90.00
_cell.angle_gamma   90.00
#
_symmetry.space_group_name_H-M   'P 1'
#
loop_
_entity.id
_entity.type
_entity.pdbx_description
1 polymer ?
#
loop_
_entity_poly.entity_id
_entity_poly.type
_entity_poly.pdbx_seq_one_letter_code
_entity_poly.pdbx_strand_id
1 'polypeptide(L)'
;MNRFRGREFPAFSEHDGFAVVEGQKQKIAADINGQADNYILNVNKAEYVAHLVSTYTINPLEIHADQLSVSTEERLIPAEMHPHSFYVHAGKSYPKDVLTFHLPFTGQAELLKVRASTFSMSAPRISVKGQEIIFEFINFNMDAQSIKREADSRVAQLVSQNAHLTRDLTAFNGSIEQIANQVFDARKSHLLKKGNLLSALGVPIRKSDNAPTTFAVTAKRTPAIQAKPKPVVTEKGYKPEPALDNSIYQQILKITHDVGKQFERLPSTYAGKEEEHLRDHFLLILEPNFEGSATGETFNKSGKTDILLRHDGSNIFVGELKYWRGKKGYLDTITQLLSYLTWRDSKAAVIVFVPNKEFTSVLSTIEQATTEHSNYLGFVSKPELGWYQYRFHVNGDRNREVQLAVQAFHLSV
;
A
#
# COMPACT_ATOMS: atom_id res chain seq x y z
N MET A 1 4.83 50.60 -3.97
CA MET A 1 5.19 49.72 -5.11
C MET A 1 4.55 48.31 -5.09
N ASN A 2 3.85 47.86 -4.04
CA ASN A 2 3.40 46.45 -3.92
C ASN A 2 1.91 46.16 -4.25
N ARG A 3 1.11 47.10 -4.77
CA ARG A 3 -0.33 46.89 -5.00
C ARG A 3 -0.73 46.38 -6.40
N PHE A 4 0.18 46.39 -7.38
CA PHE A 4 -0.11 45.99 -8.76
C PHE A 4 0.31 44.55 -9.12
N ARG A 5 1.10 43.86 -8.28
CA ARG A 5 1.66 42.51 -8.54
C ARG A 5 1.22 41.47 -7.50
N GLY A 6 -0.05 41.49 -7.10
CA GLY A 6 -0.51 40.85 -5.86
C GLY A 6 -0.38 39.32 -5.76
N ARG A 7 0.05 38.59 -6.79
CA ARG A 7 0.19 37.12 -6.78
C ARG A 7 1.32 36.56 -7.65
N GLU A 8 2.23 37.41 -8.13
CA GLU A 8 3.37 36.94 -8.92
C GLU A 8 4.49 36.44 -8.01
N PHE A 9 5.01 35.25 -8.28
CA PHE A 9 6.17 34.68 -7.63
C PHE A 9 7.26 34.32 -8.66
N PRO A 10 8.54 34.34 -8.27
CA PRO A 10 9.60 33.83 -9.14
C PRO A 10 9.45 32.31 -9.29
N ALA A 11 9.31 31.84 -10.53
CA ALA A 11 9.21 30.41 -10.82
C ALA A 11 10.46 29.66 -10.31
N PHE A 12 10.27 28.45 -9.80
CA PHE A 12 11.32 27.53 -9.35
C PHE A 12 12.35 28.17 -8.40
N SER A 13 11.89 29.00 -7.45
CA SER A 13 12.80 29.83 -6.63
C SER A 13 12.48 29.90 -5.13
N GLU A 14 11.25 29.60 -4.70
CA GLU A 14 10.84 29.85 -3.30
C GLU A 14 11.27 28.73 -2.34
N HIS A 15 11.26 27.48 -2.80
CA HIS A 15 11.61 26.32 -1.98
C HIS A 15 12.86 25.65 -2.53
N ASP A 16 13.80 25.31 -1.65
CA ASP A 16 14.99 24.55 -2.04
C ASP A 16 14.60 23.08 -2.32
N GLY A 17 14.73 22.62 -3.56
CA GLY A 17 14.43 21.26 -3.96
C GLY A 17 15.24 20.22 -3.20
N PHE A 18 16.46 20.55 -2.77
CA PHE A 18 17.24 19.67 -1.90
C PHE A 18 16.55 19.51 -0.54
N ALA A 19 16.10 20.60 0.08
CA ALA A 19 15.41 20.56 1.36
C ALA A 19 14.06 19.82 1.27
N VAL A 20 13.34 19.96 0.16
CA VAL A 20 12.11 19.21 -0.11
C VAL A 20 12.39 17.71 -0.18
N VAL A 21 13.39 17.31 -0.96
CA VAL A 21 13.82 15.91 -1.10
C VAL A 21 14.28 15.33 0.24
N GLU A 22 15.15 16.04 0.98
CA GLU A 22 15.60 15.61 2.30
C GLU A 22 14.46 15.52 3.31
N GLY A 23 13.53 16.47 3.30
CA GLY A 23 12.32 16.40 4.13
C GLY A 23 11.48 15.16 3.84
N GLN A 24 11.38 14.74 2.58
CA GLN A 24 10.69 13.50 2.22
C GLN A 24 11.45 12.25 2.68
N LYS A 25 12.78 12.22 2.54
CA LYS A 25 13.61 11.13 3.10
C LYS A 25 13.44 11.00 4.61
N GLN A 26 13.42 12.14 5.31
CA GLN A 26 13.18 12.17 6.75
C GLN A 26 11.78 11.68 7.11
N LYS A 27 10.75 12.01 6.32
CA LYS A 27 9.39 11.46 6.52
C LYS A 27 9.34 9.96 6.32
N ILE A 28 9.96 9.42 5.27
CA ILE A 28 10.06 7.96 5.07
C ILE A 28 10.71 7.31 6.30
N ALA A 29 11.80 7.91 6.80
CA ALA A 29 12.47 7.40 7.98
C ALA A 29 11.63 7.54 9.26
N ALA A 30 10.91 8.64 9.43
CA ALA A 30 10.02 8.86 10.56
C ALA A 30 8.85 7.88 10.55
N ASP A 31 8.26 7.62 9.39
CA ASP A 31 7.15 6.68 9.22
C ASP A 31 7.59 5.25 9.56
N ILE A 32 8.77 4.81 9.11
CA ILE A 32 9.33 3.50 9.45
C ILE A 32 9.63 3.42 10.95
N ASN A 33 10.22 4.45 11.54
CA ASN A 33 10.58 4.47 12.96
C ASN A 33 9.37 4.64 13.90
N GLY A 34 8.29 5.27 13.41
CA GLY A 34 7.04 5.46 14.12
C GLY A 34 6.11 4.25 14.07
N GLN A 35 6.39 3.28 13.21
CA GLN A 35 5.68 2.00 13.25
C GLN A 35 5.99 1.23 14.54
N ALA A 36 5.01 0.44 14.98
CA ALA A 36 5.20 -0.44 16.11
C ALA A 36 6.35 -1.43 15.85
N ASP A 37 7.21 -1.63 16.84
CA ASP A 37 8.37 -2.52 16.75
C ASP A 37 7.97 -3.93 16.25
N ASN A 38 6.83 -4.45 16.69
CA ASN A 38 6.29 -5.75 16.28
C ASN A 38 5.84 -5.79 14.81
N TYR A 39 5.36 -4.66 14.27
CA TYR A 39 4.94 -4.57 12.87
C TYR A 39 6.17 -4.66 11.94
N ILE A 40 7.23 -3.88 12.21
CA ILE A 40 8.47 -3.90 11.43
C ILE A 40 9.16 -5.27 11.45
N LEU A 41 9.06 -6.02 12.55
CA LEU A 41 9.66 -7.35 12.64
C LEU A 41 8.94 -8.39 11.76
N ASN A 42 7.63 -8.27 11.56
CA ASN A 42 6.79 -9.31 10.96
C ASN A 42 6.22 -8.98 9.57
N VAL A 43 6.22 -7.71 9.16
CA VAL A 43 5.69 -7.28 7.85
C VAL A 43 6.55 -7.84 6.70
N ASN A 44 5.90 -8.15 5.57
CA ASN A 44 6.60 -8.48 4.34
C ASN A 44 7.35 -7.23 3.83
N LYS A 45 8.68 -7.30 3.85
CA LYS A 45 9.56 -6.21 3.45
C LYS A 45 9.27 -5.72 2.02
N ALA A 46 9.05 -6.63 1.08
CA ALA A 46 8.85 -6.27 -0.33
C ALA A 46 7.54 -5.49 -0.54
N GLU A 47 6.45 -5.96 0.06
CA GLU A 47 5.14 -5.29 -0.04
C GLU A 47 5.13 -3.94 0.70
N TYR A 48 5.78 -3.87 1.87
CA TYR A 48 5.86 -2.63 2.64
C TYR A 48 6.71 -1.57 1.95
N VAL A 49 7.85 -1.96 1.37
CA VAL A 49 8.68 -1.05 0.57
C VAL A 49 7.93 -0.60 -0.68
N ALA A 50 7.23 -1.49 -1.38
CA ALA A 50 6.41 -1.11 -2.54
C ALA A 50 5.31 -0.10 -2.17
N HIS A 51 4.66 -0.27 -1.03
CA HIS A 51 3.69 0.69 -0.50
C HIS A 51 4.33 2.06 -0.23
N LEU A 52 5.52 2.09 0.39
CA LEU A 52 6.24 3.34 0.64
C LEU A 52 6.67 4.03 -0.66
N VAL A 53 7.17 3.28 -1.64
CA VAL A 53 7.52 3.82 -2.97
C VAL A 53 6.29 4.46 -3.60
N SER A 54 5.14 3.78 -3.63
CA SER A 54 3.90 4.34 -4.19
C SER A 54 3.41 5.58 -3.43
N THR A 55 3.64 5.65 -2.11
CA THR A 55 3.12 6.74 -1.27
C THR A 55 3.97 8.01 -1.42
N TYR A 56 5.29 7.87 -1.54
CA TYR A 56 6.24 8.99 -1.54
C TYR A 56 6.74 9.40 -2.93
N THR A 57 6.35 8.67 -3.98
CA THR A 57 6.67 9.05 -5.36
C THR A 57 6.04 10.39 -5.69
N ILE A 58 6.86 11.32 -6.17
CA ILE A 58 6.42 12.64 -6.61
C ILE A 58 6.34 12.63 -8.14
N ASN A 59 5.14 12.85 -8.68
CA ASN A 59 4.95 12.94 -10.12
C ASN A 59 5.51 14.28 -10.63
N PRO A 60 6.43 14.27 -11.62
CA PRO A 60 6.93 15.49 -12.23
C PRO A 60 5.81 16.31 -12.89
N LEU A 61 6.04 17.62 -12.98
CA LEU A 61 5.14 18.54 -13.66
C LEU A 61 5.33 18.43 -15.19
N GLU A 62 4.24 18.49 -15.93
CA GLU A 62 4.25 18.52 -17.40
C GLU A 62 3.72 19.87 -17.89
N ILE A 63 4.50 20.58 -18.71
CA ILE A 63 4.14 21.90 -19.24
C ILE A 63 3.79 21.74 -20.72
N HIS A 64 2.56 22.12 -21.10
CA HIS A 64 2.03 21.98 -22.46
C HIS A 64 2.35 23.22 -23.30
N ALA A 65 3.62 23.34 -23.70
CA ALA A 65 4.13 24.51 -24.45
C ALA A 65 3.42 24.73 -25.81
N ASP A 66 2.83 23.68 -26.37
CA ASP A 66 2.04 23.69 -27.61
C ASP A 66 0.64 24.31 -27.44
N GLN A 67 0.15 24.44 -26.21
CA GLN A 67 -1.18 24.97 -25.87
C GLN A 67 -1.14 26.42 -25.35
N LEU A 68 -0.06 27.15 -25.65
CA LEU A 68 0.08 28.55 -25.26
C LEU A 68 -1.02 29.41 -25.90
N SER A 69 -1.74 30.16 -25.05
CA SER A 69 -2.76 31.11 -25.50
C SER A 69 -2.49 32.51 -24.96
N VAL A 70 -3.07 33.53 -25.60
CA VAL A 70 -2.90 34.93 -25.23
C VAL A 70 -4.25 35.64 -25.16
N SER A 71 -4.39 36.52 -24.17
CA SER A 71 -5.51 37.43 -24.01
C SER A 71 -4.98 38.85 -23.87
N THR A 72 -5.78 39.85 -24.25
CA THR A 72 -5.39 41.26 -24.20
C THR A 72 -6.44 42.05 -23.45
N GLU A 73 -5.99 42.97 -22.60
CA GLU A 73 -6.84 43.93 -21.91
C GLU A 73 -6.16 45.29 -21.80
N GLU A 74 -6.95 46.36 -21.79
CA GLU A 74 -6.44 47.71 -21.51
C GLU A 74 -6.42 47.93 -19.98
N ARG A 75 -5.26 48.28 -19.44
CA ARG A 75 -5.06 48.49 -18.00
C ARG A 75 -4.40 49.85 -17.73
N LEU A 76 -4.83 50.53 -16.66
CA LEU A 76 -4.17 51.75 -16.19
C LEU A 76 -2.85 51.41 -15.48
N ILE A 77 -1.72 51.66 -16.14
CA ILE A 77 -0.37 51.39 -15.64
C ILE A 77 0.20 52.65 -14.99
N PRO A 78 0.75 52.57 -13.76
CA PRO A 78 1.39 53.71 -13.10
C PRO A 78 2.55 54.29 -13.91
N ALA A 79 2.74 55.60 -13.83
CA ALA A 79 3.85 56.32 -14.48
C ALA A 79 5.22 55.74 -14.10
N GLU A 80 5.38 55.23 -12.88
CA GLU A 80 6.64 54.67 -12.37
C GLU A 80 7.04 53.35 -13.05
N MET A 81 6.12 52.70 -13.76
CA MET A 81 6.40 51.48 -14.53
C MET A 81 6.69 51.77 -16.01
N HIS A 82 6.56 53.02 -16.46
CA HIS A 82 6.84 53.39 -17.84
C HIS A 82 8.35 53.55 -18.06
N PRO A 83 8.88 53.14 -19.23
CA PRO A 83 10.26 53.42 -19.61
C PRO A 83 10.57 54.93 -19.62
N HIS A 84 11.82 55.31 -19.34
CA HIS A 84 12.27 56.72 -19.31
C HIS A 84 12.04 57.49 -20.62
N SER A 85 11.84 56.80 -21.74
CA SER A 85 11.50 57.40 -23.03
C SER A 85 10.07 57.95 -23.11
N PHE A 86 9.19 57.60 -22.16
CA PHE A 86 7.80 58.06 -22.13
C PHE A 86 7.66 59.34 -21.29
N TYR A 87 6.94 60.33 -21.83
CA TYR A 87 6.60 61.55 -21.09
C TYR A 87 5.39 61.32 -20.17
N VAL A 88 5.65 60.90 -18.94
CA VAL A 88 4.62 60.61 -17.92
C VAL A 88 4.89 61.37 -16.62
N HIS A 89 3.84 61.64 -15.84
CA HIS A 89 3.95 62.34 -14.56
C HIS A 89 3.80 61.37 -13.39
N ALA A 90 4.76 61.39 -12.46
CA ALA A 90 4.74 60.58 -11.25
C ALA A 90 3.41 60.73 -10.48
N GLY A 91 2.88 59.63 -9.96
CA GLY A 91 1.61 59.55 -9.28
C GLY A 91 0.38 59.45 -10.19
N LYS A 92 0.52 59.51 -11.51
CA LYS A 92 -0.56 59.27 -12.49
C LYS A 92 -0.48 57.85 -13.08
N SER A 93 -1.59 57.37 -13.61
CA SER A 93 -1.66 56.11 -14.37
C SER A 93 -2.17 56.37 -15.79
N TYR A 94 -1.67 55.61 -16.75
CA TYR A 94 -1.95 55.75 -18.17
C TYR A 94 -2.43 54.42 -18.77
N PRO A 95 -3.42 54.41 -19.67
CA PRO A 95 -3.93 53.19 -20.28
C PRO A 95 -2.86 52.56 -21.20
N LYS A 96 -2.68 51.24 -21.08
CA LYS A 96 -1.79 50.42 -21.90
C LYS A 96 -2.40 49.05 -22.15
N ASP A 97 -2.12 48.49 -23.34
CA ASP A 97 -2.44 47.10 -23.65
C ASP A 97 -1.54 46.17 -22.83
N VAL A 98 -2.15 45.25 -22.11
CA VAL A 98 -1.49 44.19 -21.34
C VAL A 98 -1.81 42.86 -21.99
N LEU A 99 -0.79 42.20 -22.53
CA LEU A 99 -0.91 40.86 -23.07
C LEU A 99 -0.65 39.85 -21.97
N THR A 100 -1.67 39.06 -21.66
CA THR A 100 -1.62 37.99 -20.65
C THR A 100 -1.55 36.65 -21.36
N PHE A 101 -0.44 35.95 -21.19
CA PHE A 101 -0.20 34.62 -21.73
C PHE A 101 -0.63 33.56 -20.71
N HIS A 102 -1.31 32.52 -21.20
CA HIS A 102 -1.77 31.39 -20.40
C HIS A 102 -1.14 30.12 -20.94
N LEU A 103 -0.37 29.44 -20.08
CA LEU A 103 0.37 28.24 -20.39
C LEU A 103 -0.13 27.08 -19.53
N PRO A 104 -0.91 26.14 -20.09
CA PRO A 104 -1.43 25.00 -19.35
C PRO A 104 -0.34 24.04 -18.86
N PHE A 105 -0.59 23.39 -17.72
CA PHE A 105 0.27 22.34 -17.17
C PHE A 105 -0.52 21.23 -16.47
N THR A 106 0.09 20.05 -16.34
CA THR A 106 -0.42 18.93 -15.56
C THR A 106 0.50 18.68 -14.36
N GLY A 107 -0.09 18.42 -13.19
CA GLY A 107 0.64 18.10 -11.97
C GLY A 107 0.40 19.11 -10.85
N GLN A 108 1.20 19.04 -9.79
CA GLN A 108 1.03 19.87 -8.60
C GLN A 108 1.64 21.26 -8.79
N ALA A 109 0.82 22.31 -8.70
CA ALA A 109 1.26 23.70 -8.84
C ALA A 109 2.38 24.11 -7.86
N GLU A 110 2.44 23.48 -6.68
CA GLU A 110 3.50 23.76 -5.70
C GLU A 110 4.90 23.42 -6.23
N LEU A 111 5.03 22.50 -7.20
CA LEU A 111 6.32 22.19 -7.84
C LEU A 111 6.88 23.38 -8.63
N LEU A 112 6.03 24.29 -9.11
CA LEU A 112 6.46 25.52 -9.79
C LEU A 112 7.16 26.51 -8.85
N LYS A 113 7.11 26.29 -7.54
CA LYS A 113 7.84 27.08 -6.54
C LYS A 113 9.15 26.41 -6.10
N VAL A 114 9.34 25.13 -6.43
CA VAL A 114 10.49 24.33 -6.01
C VAL A 114 11.66 24.54 -6.97
N ARG A 115 12.81 24.95 -6.43
CA ARG A 115 14.05 25.14 -7.17
C ARG A 115 14.79 23.82 -7.33
N ALA A 116 15.10 23.45 -8.57
CA ALA A 116 15.94 22.30 -8.86
C ALA A 116 17.40 22.51 -8.39
N SER A 117 18.15 21.42 -8.26
CA SER A 117 19.59 21.41 -7.95
C SER A 117 20.40 22.21 -8.97
N THR A 118 19.99 22.13 -10.25
CA THR A 118 20.48 22.95 -11.34
C THR A 118 19.43 24.02 -11.64
N PHE A 119 19.76 25.29 -11.46
CA PHE A 119 18.83 26.40 -11.60
C PHE A 119 19.44 27.59 -12.33
N SER A 120 18.58 28.46 -12.84
CA SER A 120 18.95 29.76 -13.42
C SER A 120 18.83 30.84 -12.35
N MET A 121 19.81 31.74 -12.27
CA MET A 121 19.73 32.93 -11.41
C MET A 121 18.66 33.94 -11.88
N SER A 122 18.25 33.84 -13.15
CA SER A 122 17.15 34.64 -13.70
C SER A 122 15.91 33.76 -13.79
N ALA A 123 15.02 33.91 -12.80
CA ALA A 123 13.74 33.22 -12.75
C ALA A 123 12.62 34.12 -13.29
N PRO A 124 11.83 33.67 -14.28
CA PRO A 124 10.69 34.43 -14.75
C PRO A 124 9.66 34.54 -13.63
N ARG A 125 9.06 35.72 -13.49
CA ARG A 125 7.90 35.91 -12.60
C ARG A 125 6.66 35.40 -13.27
N ILE A 126 5.94 34.54 -12.55
CA ILE A 126 4.72 33.91 -13.01
C ILE A 126 3.66 34.02 -11.91
N SER A 127 2.40 33.87 -12.31
CA SER A 127 1.30 33.58 -11.41
C SER A 127 0.63 32.28 -11.86
N VAL A 128 -0.09 31.63 -10.95
CA VAL A 128 -0.78 30.37 -11.27
C VAL A 128 -2.26 30.53 -10.93
N LYS A 129 -3.13 30.15 -11.87
CA LYS A 129 -4.58 30.12 -11.67
C LYS A 129 -5.11 28.79 -12.20
N GLY A 130 -5.64 27.95 -11.30
CA GLY A 130 -6.00 26.59 -11.67
C GLY A 130 -4.79 25.79 -12.15
N GLN A 131 -4.85 25.27 -13.38
CA GLN A 131 -3.79 24.51 -14.05
C GLN A 131 -3.09 25.31 -15.16
N GLU A 132 -3.04 26.65 -15.02
CA GLU A 132 -2.44 27.55 -16.00
C GLU A 132 -1.38 28.43 -15.34
N ILE A 133 -0.22 28.51 -15.97
CA ILE A 133 0.85 29.47 -15.67
C ILE A 133 0.54 30.75 -16.45
N ILE A 134 0.48 31.87 -15.73
CA ILE A 134 0.12 33.17 -16.27
C ILE A 134 1.30 34.13 -16.15
N PHE A 135 1.67 34.77 -17.25
CA PHE A 135 2.65 35.86 -17.27
C PHE A 135 2.20 36.99 -18.20
N GLU A 136 2.48 38.23 -17.79
CA GLU A 136 2.00 39.43 -18.45
C GLU A 136 3.14 40.23 -19.11
N PHE A 137 2.85 40.84 -20.25
CA PHE A 137 3.68 41.85 -20.90
C PHE A 137 2.88 43.14 -21.08
N ILE A 138 3.45 44.26 -20.64
CA ILE A 138 2.87 45.59 -20.88
C ILE A 138 3.44 46.11 -22.19
N ASN A 139 2.57 46.43 -23.15
CA ASN A 139 2.99 46.91 -24.45
C ASN A 139 3.39 48.41 -24.40
N PHE A 140 4.70 48.68 -24.31
CA PHE A 140 5.27 50.02 -24.40
C PHE A 140 5.76 50.36 -25.82
N ASN A 141 4.98 50.01 -26.85
CA ASN A 141 5.29 50.14 -28.28
C ASN A 141 6.21 49.03 -28.83
N MET A 142 6.09 47.81 -28.31
CA MET A 142 6.77 46.66 -28.87
C MET A 142 6.03 46.15 -30.11
N ASP A 143 6.77 45.73 -31.14
CA ASP A 143 6.19 45.04 -32.28
C ASP A 143 5.80 43.60 -31.91
N ALA A 144 4.86 43.02 -32.66
CA ALA A 144 4.35 41.68 -32.40
C ALA A 144 5.45 40.59 -32.44
N GLN A 145 6.51 40.75 -33.25
CA GLN A 145 7.59 39.77 -33.31
C GLN A 145 8.46 39.84 -32.04
N SER A 146 8.73 41.03 -31.52
CA SER A 146 9.47 41.21 -30.27
C SER A 146 8.71 40.62 -29.08
N ILE A 147 7.40 40.87 -28.98
CA ILE A 147 6.55 40.29 -27.91
C ILE A 147 6.56 38.76 -28.01
N LYS A 148 6.40 38.20 -29.21
CA LYS A 148 6.45 36.76 -29.43
C LYS A 148 7.79 36.14 -29.03
N ARG A 149 8.91 36.76 -29.42
CA ARG A 149 10.25 36.29 -29.05
C ARG A 149 10.46 36.29 -27.54
N GLU A 150 9.98 37.32 -26.83
CA GLU A 150 10.05 37.36 -25.37
C GLU A 150 9.17 36.30 -24.72
N ALA A 151 7.96 36.08 -25.23
CA ALA A 151 7.09 35.02 -24.75
C ALA A 151 7.71 33.62 -24.96
N ASP A 152 8.20 33.33 -26.17
CA ASP A 152 8.88 32.08 -26.50
C ASP A 152 10.12 31.86 -25.61
N SER A 153 10.89 32.92 -25.35
CA SER A 153 12.05 32.87 -24.46
C SER A 153 11.65 32.54 -23.01
N ARG A 154 10.58 33.15 -22.49
CA ARG A 154 10.07 32.82 -21.14
C ARG A 154 9.54 31.40 -21.05
N VAL A 155 8.81 30.93 -22.06
CA VAL A 155 8.32 29.55 -22.13
C VAL A 155 9.50 28.57 -22.14
N ALA A 156 10.53 28.83 -22.96
CA ALA A 156 11.74 28.01 -23.01
C ALA A 156 12.47 27.97 -21.64
N GLN A 157 12.54 29.09 -20.92
CA GLN A 157 13.09 29.13 -19.57
C GLN A 157 12.28 28.29 -18.58
N LEU A 158 10.95 28.37 -18.61
CA LEU A 158 10.07 27.56 -17.76
C LEU A 158 10.21 26.06 -18.05
N VAL A 159 10.19 25.68 -19.33
CA VAL A 159 10.35 24.29 -19.76
C VAL A 159 11.73 23.74 -19.36
N SER A 160 12.80 24.51 -19.55
CA SER A 160 14.15 24.09 -19.15
C SER A 160 14.28 23.91 -17.64
N GLN A 161 13.75 24.83 -16.84
CA GLN A 161 13.76 24.72 -15.38
C GLN A 161 12.93 23.54 -14.89
N ASN A 162 11.77 23.31 -15.51
CA ASN A 162 10.97 22.12 -15.24
C ASN A 162 11.73 20.84 -15.58
N ALA A 163 12.46 20.79 -16.70
CA ALA A 163 13.25 19.62 -17.07
C ALA A 163 14.37 19.32 -16.05
N HIS A 164 15.00 20.35 -15.46
CA HIS A 164 15.95 20.17 -14.36
C HIS A 164 15.26 19.58 -13.13
N LEU A 165 14.10 20.11 -12.73
CA LEU A 165 13.34 19.60 -11.59
C LEU A 165 12.88 18.15 -11.82
N THR A 166 12.39 17.84 -13.01
CA THR A 166 11.98 16.48 -13.40
C THR A 166 13.12 15.49 -13.27
N ARG A 167 14.35 15.87 -13.64
CA ARG A 167 15.53 15.02 -13.46
C ARG A 167 15.83 14.73 -12.00
N ASP A 168 15.78 15.75 -11.15
CA ASP A 168 15.99 15.59 -9.71
C ASP A 168 14.90 14.72 -9.07
N LEU A 169 13.63 14.92 -9.44
CA LEU A 169 12.52 14.10 -8.96
C LEU A 169 12.63 12.65 -9.42
N THR A 170 13.07 12.42 -10.66
CA THR A 170 13.27 11.06 -11.19
C THR A 170 14.38 10.34 -10.45
N ALA A 171 15.51 11.02 -10.22
CA ALA A 171 16.61 10.50 -9.42
C ALA A 171 16.18 10.22 -7.98
N PHE A 172 15.42 11.12 -7.37
CA PHE A 172 14.85 10.93 -6.04
C PHE A 172 13.92 9.72 -6.00
N ASN A 173 12.93 9.64 -6.90
CA ASN A 173 11.96 8.55 -6.97
C ASN A 173 12.66 7.19 -7.13
N GLY A 174 13.70 7.12 -7.97
CA GLY A 174 14.53 5.91 -8.11
C GLY A 174 15.33 5.55 -6.86
N SER A 175 15.62 6.52 -5.99
CA SER A 175 16.33 6.28 -4.72
C SER A 175 15.41 5.87 -3.57
N ILE A 176 14.10 6.08 -3.67
CA ILE A 176 13.14 5.81 -2.57
C ILE A 176 13.21 4.35 -2.13
N GLU A 177 13.24 3.42 -3.07
CA GLU A 177 13.30 1.99 -2.77
C GLU A 177 14.56 1.64 -1.98
N GLN A 178 15.73 2.11 -2.43
CA GLN A 178 16.99 1.85 -1.75
C GLN A 178 17.00 2.46 -0.34
N ILE A 179 16.52 3.70 -0.18
CA ILE A 179 16.44 4.39 1.10
C ILE A 179 15.50 3.65 2.06
N ALA A 180 14.30 3.29 1.59
CA ALA A 180 13.32 2.55 2.38
C ALA A 180 13.88 1.21 2.85
N ASN A 181 14.57 0.48 1.97
CA ASN A 181 15.25 -0.78 2.32
C ASN A 181 16.31 -0.58 3.41
N GLN A 182 17.20 0.41 3.24
CA GLN A 182 18.28 0.70 4.19
C GLN A 182 17.73 1.07 5.57
N VAL A 183 16.75 1.97 5.63
CA VAL A 183 16.14 2.41 6.89
C VAL A 183 15.39 1.26 7.55
N PHE A 184 14.64 0.47 6.79
CA PHE A 184 13.92 -0.69 7.31
C PHE A 184 14.86 -1.75 7.90
N ASP A 185 15.93 -2.10 7.19
CA ASP A 185 16.93 -3.07 7.66
C ASP A 185 17.68 -2.55 8.89
N ALA A 186 18.05 -1.26 8.91
CA ALA A 186 18.68 -0.63 10.06
C ALA A 186 17.76 -0.66 11.29
N ARG A 187 16.47 -0.33 11.11
CA ARG A 187 15.47 -0.38 12.19
C ARG A 187 15.28 -1.81 12.69
N LYS A 188 15.11 -2.78 11.79
CA LYS A 188 14.93 -4.19 12.14
C LYS A 188 16.14 -4.73 12.91
N SER A 189 17.36 -4.44 12.44
CA SER A 189 18.60 -4.84 13.11
C SER A 189 18.75 -4.20 14.49
N HIS A 190 18.42 -2.91 14.63
CA HIS A 190 18.43 -2.21 15.92
C HIS A 190 17.45 -2.85 16.92
N LEU A 191 16.24 -3.20 16.47
CA LEU A 191 15.24 -3.87 17.31
C LEU A 191 15.70 -5.26 17.76
N LEU A 192 16.31 -6.04 16.85
CA LEU A 192 16.87 -7.36 17.19
C LEU A 192 18.02 -7.25 18.21
N LYS A 193 18.93 -6.29 18.04
CA LYS A 193 20.03 -6.04 19.00
C LYS A 193 19.51 -5.61 20.37
N LYS A 194 18.51 -4.72 20.42
CA LYS A 194 17.86 -4.30 21.66
C LYS A 194 17.19 -5.50 22.37
N GLY A 195 16.51 -6.37 21.61
CA GLY A 195 15.93 -7.61 22.15
C GLY A 195 16.98 -8.55 22.74
N ASN A 196 18.09 -8.77 22.02
CA ASN A 196 19.18 -9.63 22.49
C ASN A 196 19.88 -9.07 23.75
N LEU A 197 20.08 -7.75 23.81
CA LEU A 197 20.67 -7.10 24.98
C LEU A 197 19.78 -7.23 26.21
N LEU A 198 18.46 -7.03 26.06
CA LEU A 198 17.51 -7.16 27.17
C LEU A 198 17.43 -8.61 27.67
N SER A 199 17.49 -9.60 26.78
CA SER A 199 17.56 -11.02 27.14
C SER A 199 18.85 -11.38 27.88
N ALA A 200 19.98 -10.75 27.52
CA ALA A 200 21.27 -10.98 28.15
C ALA A 200 21.39 -10.38 29.56
N LEU A 201 20.52 -9.44 29.93
CA LEU A 201 20.54 -8.81 31.26
C LEU A 201 19.98 -9.71 32.37
N GLY A 202 19.18 -10.74 32.05
CA GLY A 202 18.69 -11.72 33.03
C GLY A 202 17.78 -11.17 34.14
N VAL A 203 17.34 -9.91 34.04
CA VAL A 203 16.46 -9.25 35.02
C VAL A 203 15.03 -9.16 34.47
N PRO A 204 13.99 -9.47 35.27
CA PRO A 204 12.59 -9.36 34.84
C PRO A 204 12.24 -7.91 34.44
N ILE A 205 11.79 -7.74 33.20
CA ILE A 205 11.41 -6.44 32.63
C ILE A 205 10.12 -5.96 33.29
N ARG A 206 10.18 -4.85 34.03
CA ARG A 206 8.98 -4.15 34.51
C ARG A 206 8.23 -3.56 33.31
N LYS A 207 6.96 -3.96 33.14
CA LYS A 207 6.05 -3.41 32.14
C LYS A 207 5.78 -1.95 32.50
N SER A 208 6.09 -1.00 31.61
CA SER A 208 5.46 0.31 31.65
C SER A 208 4.13 0.22 30.89
N ASP A 209 3.12 0.97 31.33
CA ASP A 209 1.74 0.91 30.83
C ASP A 209 1.57 1.32 29.33
N ASN A 210 2.65 1.47 28.57
CA ASN A 210 2.65 1.93 27.18
C ASN A 210 3.59 1.15 26.23
N ALA A 211 3.93 -0.10 26.51
CA ALA A 211 4.72 -0.94 25.57
C ALA A 211 4.15 -2.36 25.40
N PRO A 212 3.93 -2.85 24.17
CA PRO A 212 3.56 -4.24 23.90
C PRO A 212 4.74 -5.20 24.09
N THR A 213 4.40 -6.42 24.49
CA THR A 213 5.26 -7.55 24.85
C THR A 213 6.27 -7.95 23.75
N THR A 214 7.57 -7.90 24.04
CA THR A 214 8.62 -8.54 23.24
C THR A 214 9.08 -9.88 23.86
N PHE A 215 8.91 -10.94 23.06
CA PHE A 215 9.81 -12.05 22.78
C PHE A 215 10.68 -12.63 23.91
N ALA A 216 10.22 -13.77 24.44
CA ALA A 216 11.12 -14.88 24.78
C ALA A 216 11.43 -15.66 23.50
N VAL A 217 12.70 -16.01 23.29
CA VAL A 217 13.10 -16.96 22.26
C VAL A 217 12.72 -18.36 22.77
N THR A 218 11.64 -18.93 22.24
CA THR A 218 11.50 -20.27 21.63
C THR A 218 10.01 -20.62 21.55
N ALA A 219 9.55 -21.10 20.39
CA ALA A 219 8.19 -21.51 20.02
C ALA A 219 7.16 -20.37 19.78
N LYS A 220 6.71 -20.29 18.53
CA LYS A 220 5.65 -19.44 17.98
C LYS A 220 4.46 -19.29 18.95
N ARG A 221 4.27 -18.11 19.50
CA ARG A 221 2.97 -17.64 20.00
C ARG A 221 2.77 -16.21 19.52
N THR A 222 1.91 -16.06 18.53
CA THR A 222 1.54 -14.77 17.93
C THR A 222 0.34 -14.24 18.72
N PRO A 223 0.42 -13.08 19.40
CA PRO A 223 -0.74 -12.53 20.08
C PRO A 223 -1.72 -11.94 19.05
N ALA A 224 -3.02 -12.27 19.23
CA ALA A 224 -4.13 -11.68 18.50
C ALA A 224 -4.12 -10.14 18.61
N ILE A 225 -4.27 -9.47 17.48
CA ILE A 225 -4.27 -8.00 17.38
C ILE A 225 -5.66 -7.50 17.79
N GLN A 226 -5.72 -6.66 18.83
CA GLN A 226 -6.96 -5.98 19.23
C GLN A 226 -7.45 -5.06 18.10
N ALA A 227 -8.73 -5.21 17.73
CA ALA A 227 -9.41 -4.33 16.80
C ALA A 227 -9.41 -2.88 17.33
N LYS A 228 -8.90 -1.94 16.54
CA LYS A 228 -9.15 -0.50 16.76
C LYS A 228 -10.46 -0.12 16.06
N PRO A 229 -11.42 0.54 16.74
CA PRO A 229 -12.65 0.98 16.10
C PRO A 229 -12.37 2.19 15.20
N LYS A 230 -12.97 2.18 14.01
CA LYS A 230 -13.16 3.35 13.13
C LYS A 230 -14.67 3.59 12.95
N PRO A 231 -15.08 4.80 12.54
CA PRO A 231 -16.04 5.64 13.24
C PRO A 231 -17.48 5.11 13.19
N VAL A 232 -18.20 5.43 14.26
CA VAL A 232 -19.61 5.14 14.50
C VAL A 232 -20.46 5.75 13.39
N VAL A 233 -21.07 4.89 12.57
CA VAL A 233 -22.34 5.22 11.89
C VAL A 233 -23.44 4.82 12.86
N THR A 234 -24.13 5.82 13.40
CA THR A 234 -25.29 5.66 14.26
C THR A 234 -26.46 5.12 13.44
N GLU A 235 -26.65 3.79 13.45
CA GLU A 235 -27.97 3.20 13.27
C GLU A 235 -28.33 2.37 14.50
N LYS A 236 -29.37 2.82 15.20
CA LYS A 236 -29.91 2.14 16.38
C LYS A 236 -30.40 0.74 15.99
N GLY A 237 -29.82 -0.29 16.60
CA GLY A 237 -30.46 -1.61 16.73
C GLY A 237 -29.80 -2.80 16.02
N TYR A 238 -28.71 -2.62 15.28
CA TYR A 238 -27.99 -3.75 14.68
C TYR A 238 -26.87 -4.23 15.61
N LYS A 239 -27.02 -5.42 16.21
CA LYS A 239 -25.87 -6.16 16.78
C LYS A 239 -25.17 -6.84 15.61
N PRO A 240 -23.95 -6.40 15.20
CA PRO A 240 -23.20 -7.15 14.20
C PRO A 240 -22.91 -8.55 14.75
N GLU A 241 -23.29 -9.57 13.98
CA GLU A 241 -22.98 -10.96 14.31
C GLU A 241 -21.49 -11.24 14.06
N PRO A 242 -20.89 -12.20 14.78
CA PRO A 242 -19.47 -12.45 14.71
C PRO A 242 -19.07 -12.97 13.33
N ALA A 243 -18.30 -12.16 12.61
CA ALA A 243 -17.64 -12.54 11.37
C ALA A 243 -16.13 -12.65 11.61
N LEU A 244 -15.48 -13.67 11.04
CA LEU A 244 -14.04 -13.80 11.15
C LEU A 244 -13.36 -12.62 10.43
N ASP A 245 -12.54 -11.86 11.15
CA ASP A 245 -11.78 -10.78 10.55
C ASP A 245 -10.80 -11.33 9.49
N ASN A 246 -10.68 -10.64 8.35
CA ASN A 246 -9.81 -11.10 7.26
C ASN A 246 -8.34 -11.22 7.71
N SER A 247 -7.86 -10.40 8.65
CA SER A 247 -6.50 -10.52 9.17
C SER A 247 -6.30 -11.81 9.96
N ILE A 248 -7.30 -12.25 10.74
CA ILE A 248 -7.25 -13.51 11.50
C ILE A 248 -7.31 -14.69 10.53
N TYR A 249 -8.16 -14.63 9.50
CA TYR A 249 -8.20 -15.64 8.46
C TYR A 249 -6.85 -15.81 7.74
N GLN A 250 -6.23 -14.72 7.30
CA GLN A 250 -4.92 -14.79 6.65
C GLN A 250 -3.83 -15.30 7.62
N GLN A 251 -3.95 -15.03 8.93
CA GLN A 251 -3.06 -15.61 9.94
C GLN A 251 -3.24 -17.13 10.06
N ILE A 252 -4.48 -17.63 10.11
CA ILE A 252 -4.76 -19.07 10.11
C ILE A 252 -4.13 -19.73 8.89
N LEU A 253 -4.39 -19.18 7.69
CA LEU A 253 -3.82 -19.71 6.44
C LEU A 253 -2.29 -19.70 6.43
N LYS A 254 -1.67 -18.66 7.00
CA LYS A 254 -0.21 -18.59 7.09
C LYS A 254 0.35 -19.64 8.05
N ILE A 255 -0.30 -19.86 9.19
CA ILE A 255 0.12 -20.89 10.16
C ILE A 255 -0.05 -22.28 9.54
N THR A 256 -1.17 -22.57 8.89
CA THR A 256 -1.37 -23.86 8.20
C THR A 256 -0.35 -24.05 7.08
N HIS A 257 -0.03 -23.00 6.33
CA HIS A 257 1.00 -23.07 5.31
C HIS A 257 2.38 -23.41 5.87
N ASP A 258 2.79 -22.72 6.92
CA ASP A 258 4.07 -22.95 7.59
C ASP A 258 4.18 -24.37 8.14
N VAL A 259 3.11 -24.89 8.76
CA VAL A 259 3.07 -26.26 9.30
C VAL A 259 3.13 -27.28 8.16
N GLY A 260 2.35 -27.09 7.09
CA GLY A 260 2.38 -27.96 5.92
C GLY A 260 3.78 -28.07 5.31
N LYS A 261 4.50 -26.94 5.15
CA LYS A 261 5.90 -26.96 4.70
C LYS A 261 6.85 -27.71 5.63
N GLN A 262 6.59 -27.74 6.95
CA GLN A 262 7.41 -28.56 7.85
C GLN A 262 7.24 -30.04 7.56
N PHE A 263 6.03 -30.48 7.17
CA PHE A 263 5.80 -31.87 6.79
C PHE A 263 6.60 -32.25 5.54
N GLU A 264 6.68 -31.35 4.55
CA GLU A 264 7.49 -31.56 3.33
C GLU A 264 9.00 -31.66 3.66
N ARG A 265 9.46 -30.90 4.66
CA ARG A 265 10.88 -30.85 5.07
C ARG A 265 11.31 -32.04 5.94
N LEU A 266 10.36 -32.70 6.61
CA LEU A 266 10.62 -33.80 7.55
C LEU A 266 9.87 -35.08 7.16
N PRO A 267 10.06 -35.60 5.93
CA PRO A 267 9.26 -36.69 5.40
C PRO A 267 9.35 -37.96 6.27
N SER A 268 10.52 -38.28 6.83
CA SER A 268 10.70 -39.44 7.72
C SER A 268 9.87 -39.38 9.00
N THR A 269 9.53 -38.18 9.47
CA THR A 269 8.74 -37.98 10.70
C THR A 269 7.25 -38.15 10.44
N TYR A 270 6.80 -37.78 9.24
CA TYR A 270 5.39 -37.73 8.85
C TYR A 270 4.98 -38.85 7.88
N ALA A 271 5.92 -39.72 7.49
CA ALA A 271 5.63 -40.92 6.71
C ALA A 271 4.66 -41.85 7.46
N GLY A 272 3.68 -42.38 6.74
CA GLY A 272 2.67 -43.30 7.29
C GLY A 272 1.68 -42.67 8.28
N LYS A 273 1.67 -41.35 8.45
CA LYS A 273 0.67 -40.66 9.27
C LYS A 273 -0.65 -40.56 8.53
N GLU A 274 -1.75 -40.85 9.21
CA GLU A 274 -3.11 -40.59 8.71
C GLU A 274 -3.53 -39.12 8.87
N GLU A 275 -4.62 -38.72 8.20
CA GLU A 275 -5.18 -37.34 8.22
C GLU A 275 -5.35 -36.81 9.66
N GLU A 276 -5.87 -37.67 10.56
CA GLU A 276 -6.08 -37.37 11.98
C GLU A 276 -4.78 -36.94 12.69
N HIS A 277 -3.66 -37.62 12.42
CA HIS A 277 -2.38 -37.31 13.07
C HIS A 277 -1.81 -35.98 12.59
N LEU A 278 -1.95 -35.67 11.30
CA LEU A 278 -1.50 -34.41 10.73
C LEU A 278 -2.34 -33.25 11.25
N ARG A 279 -3.65 -33.45 11.34
CA ARG A 279 -4.59 -32.51 11.91
C ARG A 279 -4.27 -32.17 13.37
N ASP A 280 -4.03 -33.17 14.20
CA ASP A 280 -3.70 -32.95 15.61
C ASP A 280 -2.40 -32.10 15.75
N HIS A 281 -1.47 -32.24 14.80
CA HIS A 281 -0.28 -31.37 14.73
C HIS A 281 -0.61 -29.93 14.31
N PHE A 282 -1.56 -29.72 13.39
CA PHE A 282 -2.06 -28.36 13.10
C PHE A 282 -2.71 -27.74 14.33
N LEU A 283 -3.58 -28.49 15.03
CA LEU A 283 -4.28 -28.00 16.23
C LEU A 283 -3.30 -27.64 17.35
N LEU A 284 -2.27 -28.46 17.59
CA LEU A 284 -1.21 -28.18 18.56
C LEU A 284 -0.53 -26.81 18.35
N ILE A 285 -0.44 -26.36 17.10
CA ILE A 285 0.14 -25.06 16.76
C ILE A 285 -0.94 -23.97 16.69
N LEU A 286 -2.12 -24.25 16.15
CA LEU A 286 -3.20 -23.28 16.02
C LEU A 286 -3.75 -22.90 17.40
N GLU A 287 -4.13 -23.86 18.24
CA GLU A 287 -4.78 -23.62 19.55
C GLU A 287 -4.04 -22.55 20.39
N PRO A 288 -2.74 -22.63 20.69
CA PRO A 288 -2.08 -21.62 21.53
C PRO A 288 -1.90 -20.25 20.86
N ASN A 289 -2.09 -20.15 19.54
CA ASN A 289 -2.05 -18.87 18.83
C ASN A 289 -3.40 -18.14 18.90
N PHE A 290 -4.48 -18.82 19.31
CA PHE A 290 -5.83 -18.24 19.38
C PHE A 290 -6.49 -18.43 20.77
N GLU A 291 -6.02 -19.37 21.61
CA GLU A 291 -6.40 -19.47 23.02
C GLU A 291 -5.70 -18.38 23.84
N GLY A 292 -6.50 -17.44 24.38
CA GLY A 292 -6.02 -16.32 25.20
C GLY A 292 -6.25 -14.94 24.58
N SER A 293 -6.78 -14.86 23.35
CA SER A 293 -7.44 -13.64 22.90
C SER A 293 -8.69 -13.44 23.78
N ALA A 294 -8.96 -12.20 24.20
CA ALA A 294 -10.18 -11.86 24.95
C ALA A 294 -11.47 -12.02 24.12
N THR A 295 -11.43 -12.79 23.02
CA THR A 295 -12.48 -12.96 22.02
C THR A 295 -13.21 -14.30 22.12
N GLY A 296 -12.84 -15.24 23.00
CA GLY A 296 -13.61 -16.48 23.16
C GLY A 296 -13.59 -17.40 21.93
N GLU A 297 -12.57 -17.26 21.08
CA GLU A 297 -12.34 -18.12 19.93
C GLU A 297 -11.70 -19.45 20.36
N THR A 298 -12.26 -20.58 19.95
CA THR A 298 -11.72 -21.90 20.32
C THR A 298 -11.71 -22.83 19.12
N PHE A 299 -10.56 -23.49 18.89
CA PHE A 299 -10.48 -24.59 17.96
C PHE A 299 -11.05 -25.84 18.60
N ASN A 300 -12.00 -26.49 17.94
CA ASN A 300 -12.60 -27.71 18.46
C ASN A 300 -12.57 -28.81 17.40
N LYS A 301 -12.35 -30.05 17.85
CA LYS A 301 -12.64 -31.25 17.07
C LYS A 301 -14.16 -31.45 17.05
N SER A 302 -14.78 -31.52 15.87
CA SER A 302 -16.23 -31.72 15.74
C SER A 302 -16.56 -32.71 14.63
N GLY A 303 -16.74 -33.98 14.99
CA GLY A 303 -17.29 -35.00 14.09
C GLY A 303 -16.45 -35.20 12.81
N LYS A 304 -17.06 -34.98 11.64
CA LYS A 304 -16.52 -35.25 10.29
C LYS A 304 -15.61 -34.15 9.72
N THR A 305 -15.38 -33.06 10.46
CA THR A 305 -14.63 -31.88 10.00
C THR A 305 -13.34 -31.75 10.77
N ASP A 306 -12.26 -31.39 10.08
CA ASP A 306 -10.93 -31.46 10.67
C ASP A 306 -10.58 -30.26 11.57
N ILE A 307 -10.66 -29.03 11.08
CA ILE A 307 -10.29 -27.84 11.85
C ILE A 307 -11.47 -26.90 11.92
N LEU A 308 -11.97 -26.60 13.12
CA LEU A 308 -13.12 -25.73 13.31
C LEU A 308 -12.79 -24.62 14.30
N LEU A 309 -12.95 -23.36 13.89
CA LEU A 309 -12.87 -22.21 14.78
C LEU A 309 -14.27 -21.70 15.12
N ARG A 310 -14.58 -21.60 16.42
CA ARG A 310 -15.86 -21.10 16.92
C ARG A 310 -15.69 -19.81 17.70
N HIS A 311 -16.67 -18.90 17.59
CA HIS A 311 -16.80 -17.68 18.41
C HIS A 311 -18.27 -17.52 18.82
N ASP A 312 -18.53 -17.37 20.13
CA ASP A 312 -19.89 -17.27 20.72
C ASP A 312 -20.87 -18.35 20.20
N GLY A 313 -20.39 -19.58 19.98
CA GLY A 313 -21.19 -20.72 19.52
C GLY A 313 -21.39 -20.83 18.00
N SER A 314 -20.93 -19.85 17.22
CA SER A 314 -20.99 -19.83 15.75
C SER A 314 -19.68 -20.32 15.12
N ASN A 315 -19.76 -21.09 14.04
CA ASN A 315 -18.58 -21.52 13.27
C ASN A 315 -18.13 -20.39 12.35
N ILE A 316 -16.95 -19.83 12.60
CA ILE A 316 -16.42 -18.68 11.84
C ILE A 316 -15.30 -19.07 10.87
N PHE A 317 -14.69 -20.25 11.05
CA PHE A 317 -13.80 -20.87 10.07
C PHE A 317 -13.90 -22.39 10.07
N VAL A 318 -13.82 -22.97 8.86
CA VAL A 318 -13.82 -24.42 8.64
C VAL A 318 -12.62 -24.80 7.76
N GLY A 319 -11.78 -25.69 8.26
CA GLY A 319 -10.68 -26.31 7.55
C GLY A 319 -10.92 -27.81 7.39
N GLU A 320 -10.75 -28.32 6.17
CA GLU A 320 -10.84 -29.76 5.88
C GLU A 320 -9.49 -30.27 5.38
N LEU A 321 -9.04 -31.41 5.88
CA LEU A 321 -7.78 -32.03 5.54
C LEU A 321 -8.04 -33.29 4.72
N LYS A 322 -7.34 -33.45 3.59
CA LYS A 322 -7.52 -34.64 2.75
C LYS A 322 -6.24 -35.09 2.07
N TYR A 323 -6.00 -36.40 2.05
CA TYR A 323 -5.08 -36.98 1.09
C TYR A 323 -5.64 -36.89 -0.32
N TRP A 324 -4.79 -36.47 -1.24
CA TRP A 324 -5.11 -36.47 -2.65
C TRP A 324 -5.37 -37.90 -3.15
N ARG A 325 -6.62 -38.15 -3.57
CA ARG A 325 -7.06 -39.42 -4.19
C ARG A 325 -7.58 -39.21 -5.61
N GLY A 326 -7.32 -38.04 -6.19
CA GLY A 326 -7.78 -37.63 -7.51
C GLY A 326 -8.86 -36.56 -7.48
N LYS A 327 -9.17 -36.03 -8.68
CA LYS A 327 -10.07 -34.90 -8.92
C LYS A 327 -11.44 -35.04 -8.26
N LYS A 328 -12.09 -36.22 -8.36
CA LYS A 328 -13.43 -36.43 -7.80
C LYS A 328 -13.43 -36.28 -6.28
N GLY A 329 -12.51 -36.95 -5.58
CA GLY A 329 -12.41 -36.86 -4.12
C GLY A 329 -12.09 -35.44 -3.63
N TYR A 330 -11.30 -34.67 -4.40
CA TYR A 330 -11.04 -33.27 -4.12
C TYR A 330 -12.30 -32.39 -4.21
N LEU A 331 -13.10 -32.54 -5.28
CA LEU A 331 -14.36 -31.79 -5.44
C LEU A 331 -15.39 -32.19 -4.37
N ASP A 332 -15.48 -33.47 -4.05
CA ASP A 332 -16.33 -33.99 -2.97
C ASP A 332 -15.93 -33.36 -1.61
N THR A 333 -14.63 -33.13 -1.39
CA THR A 333 -14.11 -32.46 -0.19
C THR A 333 -14.56 -30.99 -0.12
N ILE A 334 -14.52 -30.26 -1.24
CA ILE A 334 -15.05 -28.88 -1.29
C ILE A 334 -16.56 -28.88 -1.02
N THR A 335 -17.32 -29.79 -1.64
CA THR A 335 -18.76 -29.92 -1.42
C THR A 335 -19.06 -30.21 0.05
N GLN A 336 -18.34 -31.14 0.67
CA GLN A 336 -18.44 -31.46 2.09
C GLN A 336 -18.15 -30.23 2.95
N LEU A 337 -17.04 -29.53 2.69
CA LEU A 337 -16.66 -28.33 3.44
C LEU A 337 -17.76 -27.25 3.37
N LEU A 338 -18.31 -26.98 2.18
CA LEU A 338 -19.36 -25.98 1.98
C LEU A 338 -20.68 -26.36 2.68
N SER A 339 -20.91 -27.65 2.98
CA SER A 339 -22.09 -28.11 3.70
C SER A 339 -22.07 -27.79 5.20
N TYR A 340 -20.88 -27.60 5.78
CA TYR A 340 -20.70 -27.21 7.19
C TYR A 340 -20.77 -25.69 7.39
N LEU A 341 -20.64 -24.92 6.31
CA LEU A 341 -20.67 -23.47 6.36
C LEU A 341 -22.10 -22.98 6.55
N THR A 342 -22.30 -22.19 7.59
CA THR A 342 -23.57 -21.55 7.87
C THR A 342 -23.69 -20.21 7.14
N TRP A 343 -24.90 -19.70 7.13
CA TRP A 343 -25.40 -18.53 6.40
C TRP A 343 -24.67 -17.17 6.51
N ARG A 344 -23.56 -17.00 7.25
CA ARG A 344 -22.85 -15.71 7.38
C ARG A 344 -21.33 -15.82 7.30
N ASP A 345 -20.76 -14.92 6.48
CA ASP A 345 -19.35 -14.50 6.30
C ASP A 345 -18.28 -15.60 6.48
N SER A 346 -18.48 -16.68 5.74
CA SER A 346 -17.74 -17.92 5.92
C SER A 346 -16.39 -17.88 5.21
N LYS A 347 -15.34 -18.21 5.97
CA LYS A 347 -13.98 -18.38 5.47
C LYS A 347 -13.57 -19.82 5.71
N ALA A 348 -12.91 -20.42 4.74
CA ALA A 348 -12.65 -21.85 4.77
C ALA A 348 -11.33 -22.22 4.11
N ALA A 349 -10.80 -23.39 4.46
CA ALA A 349 -9.59 -23.92 3.86
C ALA A 349 -9.70 -25.41 3.55
N VAL A 350 -9.19 -25.83 2.39
CA VAL A 350 -8.91 -27.24 2.10
C VAL A 350 -7.40 -27.43 2.11
N ILE A 351 -6.92 -28.32 2.98
CA ILE A 351 -5.51 -28.69 3.07
C ILE A 351 -5.36 -30.06 2.44
N VAL A 352 -4.61 -30.13 1.33
CA VAL A 352 -4.45 -31.33 0.51
C VAL A 352 -3.05 -31.90 0.69
N PHE A 353 -2.96 -33.14 1.14
CA PHE A 353 -1.69 -33.86 1.22
C PHE A 353 -1.50 -34.72 -0.01
N VAL A 354 -0.40 -34.52 -0.74
CA VAL A 354 -0.13 -35.20 -2.00
C VAL A 354 1.01 -36.21 -1.79
N PRO A 355 0.70 -37.53 -1.73
CA PRO A 355 1.72 -38.57 -1.61
C PRO A 355 2.39 -38.93 -2.95
N ASN A 356 1.96 -38.30 -4.04
CA ASN A 356 2.30 -38.68 -5.40
C ASN A 356 3.63 -38.04 -5.84
N LYS A 357 4.47 -38.80 -6.56
CA LYS A 357 5.75 -38.35 -7.13
C LYS A 357 5.59 -37.17 -8.11
N GLU A 358 4.43 -37.06 -8.76
CA GLU A 358 4.12 -36.03 -9.75
C GLU A 358 3.32 -34.86 -9.15
N PHE A 359 3.87 -34.20 -8.13
CA PHE A 359 3.21 -33.09 -7.40
C PHE A 359 2.71 -31.98 -8.33
N THR A 360 3.52 -31.57 -9.32
CA THR A 360 3.18 -30.52 -10.29
C THR A 360 1.91 -30.84 -11.09
N SER A 361 1.71 -32.11 -11.47
CA SER A 361 0.51 -32.53 -12.21
C SER A 361 -0.76 -32.38 -11.34
N VAL A 362 -0.63 -32.66 -10.04
CA VAL A 362 -1.71 -32.53 -9.06
C VAL A 362 -2.06 -31.06 -8.87
N LEU A 363 -1.08 -30.16 -8.76
CA LEU A 363 -1.33 -28.73 -8.66
C LEU A 363 -2.10 -28.19 -9.88
N SER A 364 -1.68 -28.55 -11.09
CA SER A 364 -2.41 -28.18 -12.32
C SER A 364 -3.84 -28.72 -12.31
N THR A 365 -4.03 -29.95 -11.83
CA THR A 365 -5.36 -30.57 -11.71
C THR A 365 -6.23 -29.85 -10.69
N ILE A 366 -5.67 -29.43 -9.54
CA ILE A 366 -6.38 -28.64 -8.53
C ILE A 366 -6.85 -27.31 -9.13
N GLU A 367 -5.96 -26.58 -9.80
CA GLU A 367 -6.30 -25.29 -10.42
C GLU A 367 -7.44 -25.43 -11.43
N GLN A 368 -7.40 -26.43 -12.30
CA GLN A 368 -8.44 -26.69 -13.30
C GLN A 368 -9.74 -27.17 -12.67
N ALA A 369 -9.67 -28.22 -11.84
CA ALA A 369 -10.85 -28.85 -11.26
C ALA A 369 -11.64 -27.89 -10.37
N THR A 370 -10.98 -27.01 -9.63
CA THR A 370 -11.66 -26.06 -8.72
C THR A 370 -12.66 -25.18 -9.46
N THR A 371 -12.36 -24.80 -10.71
CA THR A 371 -13.25 -23.97 -11.54
C THR A 371 -14.49 -24.71 -12.03
N GLU A 372 -14.48 -26.05 -12.00
CA GLU A 372 -15.60 -26.89 -12.45
C GLU A 372 -16.62 -27.15 -11.34
N HIS A 373 -16.31 -26.78 -10.08
CA HIS A 373 -17.21 -26.99 -8.96
C HIS A 373 -18.46 -26.10 -9.11
N SER A 374 -19.65 -26.66 -8.86
CA SER A 374 -20.94 -25.98 -9.06
C SER A 374 -21.05 -24.64 -8.32
N ASN A 375 -20.40 -24.56 -7.16
CA ASN A 375 -20.43 -23.39 -6.27
C ASN A 375 -19.32 -22.35 -6.54
N TYR A 376 -18.49 -22.56 -7.56
CA TYR A 376 -17.38 -21.66 -7.88
C TYR A 376 -17.87 -20.30 -8.40
N LEU A 377 -17.30 -19.21 -7.87
CA LEU A 377 -17.59 -17.83 -8.31
C LEU A 377 -16.39 -17.15 -8.97
N GLY A 378 -15.16 -17.46 -8.57
CA GLY A 378 -13.97 -16.84 -9.17
C GLY A 378 -12.66 -17.09 -8.42
N PHE A 379 -11.56 -16.75 -9.07
CA PHE A 379 -10.22 -16.79 -8.49
C PHE A 379 -9.88 -15.46 -7.80
N VAL A 380 -9.13 -15.53 -6.70
CA VAL A 380 -8.69 -14.36 -5.92
C VAL A 380 -7.19 -14.15 -6.07
N SER A 381 -6.39 -15.12 -5.63
CA SER A 381 -4.93 -14.99 -5.60
C SER A 381 -4.23 -16.35 -5.51
N LYS A 382 -2.93 -16.36 -5.84
CA LYS A 382 -2.02 -17.49 -5.67
C LYS A 382 -0.79 -16.99 -4.91
N PRO A 383 -0.83 -16.94 -3.57
CA PRO A 383 0.27 -16.39 -2.79
C PRO A 383 1.59 -17.16 -2.98
N GLU A 384 1.50 -18.48 -3.17
CA GLU A 384 2.64 -19.35 -3.44
C GLU A 384 2.22 -20.55 -4.29
N LEU A 385 3.17 -21.26 -4.88
CA LEU A 385 2.90 -22.54 -5.53
C LEU A 385 2.27 -23.51 -4.52
N GLY A 386 1.15 -24.12 -4.89
CA GLY A 386 0.37 -24.98 -3.99
C GLY A 386 -0.56 -24.22 -3.05
N TRP A 387 -0.58 -22.88 -3.04
CA TRP A 387 -1.51 -22.08 -2.25
C TRP A 387 -2.38 -21.20 -3.16
N TYR A 388 -3.67 -21.46 -3.14
CA TYR A 388 -4.68 -20.79 -3.95
C TYR A 388 -5.79 -20.21 -3.09
N GLN A 389 -6.36 -19.09 -3.53
CA GLN A 389 -7.53 -18.48 -2.90
C GLN A 389 -8.61 -18.24 -3.96
N TYR A 390 -9.83 -18.63 -3.63
CA TYR A 390 -10.99 -18.60 -4.50
C TYR A 390 -12.21 -18.03 -3.78
N ARG A 391 -13.22 -17.65 -4.58
CA ARG A 391 -14.56 -17.26 -4.14
C ARG A 391 -15.53 -18.36 -4.52
N PHE A 392 -16.31 -18.79 -3.56
CA PHE A 392 -17.37 -19.78 -3.69
C PHE A 392 -18.68 -19.20 -3.18
N HIS A 393 -19.80 -19.89 -3.40
CA HIS A 393 -21.04 -19.60 -2.68
C HIS A 393 -21.54 -20.78 -1.85
N VAL A 394 -22.30 -20.50 -0.79
CA VAL A 394 -22.92 -21.56 0.03
C VAL A 394 -24.00 -22.29 -0.78
N ASN A 395 -24.29 -23.53 -0.42
CA ASN A 395 -25.37 -24.32 -1.04
C ASN A 395 -26.72 -23.62 -0.88
N GLY A 396 -27.46 -23.47 -1.98
CA GLY A 396 -28.80 -22.87 -1.99
C GLY A 396 -28.86 -21.34 -2.02
N ASP A 397 -27.73 -20.63 -1.91
CA ASP A 397 -27.70 -19.15 -1.98
C ASP A 397 -26.44 -18.64 -2.68
N ARG A 398 -26.61 -18.19 -3.93
CA ARG A 398 -25.51 -17.68 -4.76
C ARG A 398 -25.01 -16.30 -4.35
N ASN A 399 -25.79 -15.52 -3.61
CA ASN A 399 -25.41 -14.19 -3.16
C ASN A 399 -24.51 -14.24 -1.92
N ARG A 400 -24.34 -15.42 -1.32
CA ARG A 400 -23.52 -15.62 -0.12
C ARG A 400 -22.17 -16.19 -0.48
N GLU A 401 -21.21 -15.28 -0.56
CA GLU A 401 -19.83 -15.61 -0.88
C GLU A 401 -19.11 -16.28 0.29
N VAL A 402 -18.24 -17.22 -0.04
CA VAL A 402 -17.30 -17.93 0.83
C VAL A 402 -15.90 -17.71 0.28
N GLN A 403 -14.98 -17.27 1.12
CA GLN A 403 -13.56 -17.26 0.77
C GLN A 403 -12.98 -18.64 1.07
N LEU A 404 -12.52 -19.34 0.03
CA LEU A 404 -11.95 -20.68 0.14
C LEU A 404 -10.47 -20.64 -0.23
N ALA A 405 -9.61 -21.01 0.70
CA ALA A 405 -8.21 -21.31 0.42
C ALA A 405 -8.01 -22.79 0.12
N VAL A 406 -7.09 -23.11 -0.79
CA VAL A 406 -6.63 -24.47 -1.06
C VAL A 406 -5.12 -24.48 -0.90
N GLN A 407 -4.61 -25.31 0.00
CA GLN A 407 -3.18 -25.48 0.27
C GLN A 407 -2.78 -26.93 0.04
N ALA A 408 -1.92 -27.18 -0.93
CA ALA A 408 -1.43 -28.50 -1.28
C ALA A 408 0.03 -28.66 -0.84
N PHE A 409 0.33 -29.76 -0.15
CA PHE A 409 1.66 -30.08 0.36
C PHE A 409 2.10 -31.45 -0.12
N HIS A 410 3.37 -31.57 -0.53
CA HIS A 410 3.95 -32.84 -0.95
C HIS A 410 4.44 -33.64 0.26
N LEU A 411 3.79 -34.77 0.53
CA LEU A 411 4.25 -35.70 1.55
C LEU A 411 4.98 -36.86 0.87
N SER A 412 6.31 -36.84 0.92
CA SER A 412 7.10 -37.97 0.46
C SER A 412 6.78 -39.19 1.33
N VAL A 413 6.17 -40.20 0.72
CA VAL A 413 5.88 -41.50 1.36
C VAL A 413 7.16 -42.29 1.55
#